data_AF-A0A7Y4TF47-F1
#
_entry.id   AF-A0A7Y4TF47-F1
#
_cell.length_a   1.000
_cell.length_b   1.000
_cell.length_c   1.000
_cell.angle_alpha   90.00
_cell.angle_beta   90.00
_cell.angle_gamma   90.00
#
_symmetry.space_group_name_H-M   'P 1'
#
loop_
_entity.id
_entity.type
_entity.pdbx_description
1 polymer ?
#
loop_
_entity_poly.entity_id
_entity_poly.type
_entity_poly.pdbx_seq_one_letter_code
_entity_poly.pdbx_strand_id
1 'polypeptide(L)'
;VYDLLIEALPPLPFFGERDPVKQDLPLPLTLAPALSTHVWNFVHEVVAVQLLRPALIAKFHEPLQRHYDLVFGPGAREQAGSLPGGTSGGRLMLRRPGYHLDPHRDPKRSLLTCLLYLARPGDDERYGTQIFRVEGDAEAGYKQTYYPEQEGHRCELAGVVPFRANTMLVFLNSKGAHGADIPEDAPADLERYTYQFYVTPRADALSALVKSLPKERRAQWRNKGQARGA
;
A
#
# COMPACT_ATOMS: atom_id res chain seq x y z
N VAL A 1 0.58 -23.79 -6.04
CA VAL A 1 0.13 -22.82 -5.01
C VAL A 1 -0.34 -21.52 -5.64
N TYR A 2 0.44 -20.90 -6.53
CA TYR A 2 0.02 -19.67 -7.20
C TYR A 2 -1.25 -19.83 -8.05
N ASP A 3 -1.37 -20.92 -8.82
CA ASP A 3 -2.54 -21.18 -9.67
C ASP A 3 -3.84 -21.23 -8.85
N LEU A 4 -3.79 -21.77 -7.63
CA LEU A 4 -4.93 -21.79 -6.70
C LEU A 4 -5.36 -20.37 -6.29
N LEU A 5 -4.42 -19.42 -6.17
CA LEU A 5 -4.77 -18.03 -5.86
C LEU A 5 -5.55 -17.39 -7.02
N ILE A 6 -5.15 -17.71 -8.25
CA ILE A 6 -5.80 -17.23 -9.47
C ILE A 6 -7.18 -17.87 -9.62
N GLU A 7 -7.29 -19.19 -9.44
CA GLU A 7 -8.57 -19.92 -9.46
C GLU A 7 -9.54 -19.41 -8.38
N ALA A 8 -9.01 -19.06 -7.22
CA ALA A 8 -9.81 -18.57 -6.10
C ALA A 8 -10.16 -17.08 -6.19
N LEU A 9 -9.77 -16.35 -7.25
CA LEU A 9 -10.21 -14.96 -7.44
C LEU A 9 -11.76 -14.90 -7.45
N PRO A 10 -12.37 -14.04 -6.63
CA PRO A 10 -13.81 -13.86 -6.65
C PRO A 10 -14.29 -13.43 -8.06
N PRO A 11 -15.44 -13.93 -8.53
CA PRO A 11 -16.06 -13.44 -9.76
C PRO A 11 -16.38 -11.94 -9.71
N LEU A 12 -16.51 -11.30 -10.87
CA LEU A 12 -16.75 -9.85 -10.99
C LEU A 12 -17.92 -9.30 -10.16
N PRO A 13 -19.07 -9.99 -10.01
CA PRO A 13 -20.17 -9.50 -9.18
C PRO A 13 -19.82 -9.26 -7.70
N PHE A 14 -18.70 -9.80 -7.22
CA PHE A 14 -18.21 -9.57 -5.85
C PHE A 14 -17.31 -8.33 -5.74
N PHE A 15 -16.81 -7.80 -6.85
CA PHE A 15 -16.10 -6.52 -6.90
C PHE A 15 -17.12 -5.39 -7.04
N GLY A 16 -17.15 -4.44 -6.10
CA GLY A 16 -18.22 -3.44 -5.98
C GLY A 16 -18.45 -2.59 -7.25
N GLU A 17 -19.70 -2.14 -7.45
CA GLU A 17 -20.22 -1.67 -8.74
C GLU A 17 -19.96 -0.20 -9.10
N ARG A 18 -19.45 0.65 -8.19
CA ARG A 18 -19.47 2.12 -8.42
C ARG A 18 -18.53 2.61 -9.52
N ASP A 19 -17.42 1.93 -9.76
CA ASP A 19 -16.41 2.31 -10.74
C ASP A 19 -15.94 1.04 -11.48
N PRO A 20 -16.29 0.87 -12.77
CA PRO A 20 -15.93 -0.33 -13.52
C PRO A 20 -14.43 -0.42 -13.83
N VAL A 21 -13.70 0.70 -13.74
CA VAL A 21 -12.26 0.79 -14.00
C VAL A 21 -11.45 0.48 -12.74
N LYS A 22 -11.95 0.88 -11.56
CA LYS A 22 -11.28 0.70 -10.28
C LYS A 22 -12.19 0.04 -9.24
N GLN A 23 -12.03 -1.27 -9.07
CA GLN A 23 -12.79 -2.03 -8.09
C GLN A 23 -11.91 -2.59 -6.97
N ASP A 24 -12.36 -2.45 -5.73
CA ASP A 24 -11.67 -2.97 -4.55
C ASP A 24 -12.61 -3.92 -3.80
N LEU A 25 -12.07 -5.05 -3.36
CA LEU A 25 -12.76 -6.04 -2.55
C LEU A 25 -11.98 -6.26 -1.24
N PRO A 26 -12.47 -5.73 -0.11
CA PRO A 26 -11.77 -5.80 1.17
C PRO A 26 -11.68 -7.24 1.71
N LEU A 27 -10.61 -7.51 2.45
CA LEU A 27 -10.41 -8.75 3.21
C LEU A 27 -10.55 -8.50 4.72
N PRO A 28 -11.03 -9.49 5.51
CA PRO A 28 -11.48 -10.83 5.07
C PRO A 28 -12.79 -10.79 4.26
N LEU A 29 -12.96 -11.75 3.36
CA LEU A 29 -14.21 -11.95 2.61
C LEU A 29 -15.28 -12.49 3.57
N THR A 30 -16.41 -11.78 3.63
CA THR A 30 -17.60 -12.22 4.35
C THR A 30 -18.63 -12.87 3.42
N LEU A 31 -18.64 -12.49 2.14
CA LEU A 31 -19.55 -12.99 1.11
C LEU A 31 -18.80 -13.17 -0.22
N ALA A 32 -18.50 -14.41 -0.58
CA ALA A 32 -17.86 -14.82 -1.82
C ALA A 32 -18.05 -16.35 -2.01
N PRO A 33 -17.74 -16.93 -3.19
CA PRO A 33 -17.72 -18.38 -3.36
C PRO A 33 -16.83 -19.04 -2.31
N ALA A 34 -17.19 -20.26 -1.89
CA ALA A 34 -16.52 -20.94 -0.79
C ALA A 34 -15.00 -21.02 -0.99
N LEU A 35 -14.53 -21.38 -2.18
CA LEU A 35 -13.10 -21.45 -2.51
C LEU A 35 -12.41 -20.10 -2.28
N SER A 36 -12.97 -19.02 -2.82
CA SER A 36 -12.44 -17.66 -2.66
C SER A 36 -12.34 -17.27 -1.19
N THR A 37 -13.39 -17.48 -0.41
CA THR A 37 -13.42 -17.15 1.03
C THR A 37 -12.32 -17.90 1.78
N HIS A 38 -12.19 -19.21 1.58
CA HIS A 38 -11.19 -20.01 2.29
C HIS A 38 -9.76 -19.61 1.92
N VAL A 39 -9.48 -19.52 0.61
CA VAL A 39 -8.13 -19.23 0.11
C VAL A 39 -7.71 -17.80 0.49
N TRP A 40 -8.53 -16.79 0.21
CA TRP A 40 -8.14 -15.40 0.45
C TRP A 40 -8.15 -15.01 1.92
N ASN A 41 -9.03 -15.58 2.75
CA ASN A 41 -8.95 -15.35 4.19
C ASN A 41 -7.70 -16.03 4.77
N PHE A 42 -7.34 -17.25 4.32
CA PHE A 42 -6.07 -17.86 4.72
C PHE A 42 -4.85 -17.05 4.28
N VAL A 43 -4.83 -16.56 3.03
CA VAL A 43 -3.76 -15.68 2.53
C VAL A 43 -3.66 -14.41 3.38
N HIS A 44 -4.78 -13.81 3.75
CA HIS A 44 -4.78 -12.60 4.57
C HIS A 44 -4.33 -12.88 6.01
N GLU A 45 -4.99 -13.79 6.70
CA GLU A 45 -4.87 -14.01 8.15
C GLU A 45 -3.66 -14.84 8.54
N VAL A 46 -3.19 -15.73 7.66
CA VAL A 46 -2.04 -16.59 7.92
C VAL A 46 -0.84 -16.10 7.13
N VAL A 47 -0.93 -16.06 5.80
CA VAL A 47 0.24 -15.73 4.97
C VAL A 47 0.68 -14.29 5.18
N ALA A 48 -0.19 -13.29 5.04
CA ALA A 48 0.20 -11.89 5.18
C ALA A 48 0.51 -11.51 6.63
N VAL A 49 -0.40 -11.84 7.56
CA VAL A 49 -0.29 -11.43 8.97
C VAL A 49 0.78 -12.20 9.75
N GLN A 50 0.83 -13.52 9.60
CA GLN A 50 1.66 -14.38 10.47
C GLN A 50 3.00 -14.74 9.83
N LEU A 51 3.08 -14.88 8.51
CA LEU A 51 4.30 -15.28 7.82
C LEU A 51 5.06 -14.10 7.20
N LEU A 52 4.43 -13.34 6.32
CA LEU A 52 5.09 -12.26 5.58
C LEU A 52 5.42 -11.08 6.49
N ARG A 53 4.51 -10.61 7.33
CA ARG A 53 4.76 -9.47 8.22
C ARG A 53 6.07 -9.59 9.02
N PRO A 54 6.33 -10.65 9.83
CA PRO A 54 7.58 -10.74 10.57
C PRO A 54 8.81 -10.84 9.65
N ALA A 55 8.72 -11.58 8.55
CA ALA A 55 9.81 -11.68 7.59
C ALA A 55 10.15 -10.33 6.94
N LEU A 56 9.13 -9.52 6.62
CA LEU A 56 9.30 -8.18 6.06
C LEU A 56 9.87 -7.20 7.08
N ILE A 57 9.41 -7.23 8.33
CA ILE A 57 10.00 -6.40 9.41
C ILE A 57 11.48 -6.74 9.59
N ALA A 58 11.85 -8.03 9.59
CA ALA A 58 13.24 -8.45 9.67
C ALA A 58 14.05 -7.97 8.46
N LYS A 59 13.53 -8.18 7.24
CA LYS A 59 14.19 -7.78 5.99
C LYS A 59 14.39 -6.26 5.87
N PHE A 60 13.43 -5.47 6.34
CA PHE A 60 13.47 -4.01 6.27
C PHE A 60 13.96 -3.36 7.56
N HIS A 61 14.55 -4.12 8.49
CA HIS A 61 14.89 -3.62 9.82
C HIS A 61 15.69 -2.32 9.79
N GLU A 62 16.82 -2.29 9.07
CA GLU A 62 17.69 -1.12 9.00
C GLU A 62 17.03 0.09 8.28
N PRO A 63 16.41 -0.07 7.09
CA PRO A 63 15.59 0.99 6.50
C PRO A 63 14.48 1.53 7.43
N LEU A 64 13.83 0.66 8.21
CA LEU A 64 12.79 1.06 9.16
C LEU A 64 13.38 1.88 10.31
N GLN A 65 14.53 1.51 10.86
CA GLN A 65 15.18 2.30 11.92
C GLN A 65 15.47 3.73 11.45
N ARG A 66 16.01 3.88 10.22
CA ARG A 66 16.22 5.21 9.62
C ARG A 66 14.92 5.96 9.41
N HIS A 67 13.87 5.27 8.97
CA HIS A 67 12.56 5.88 8.80
C HIS A 67 11.98 6.37 10.13
N TYR A 68 12.15 5.61 11.21
CA TYR A 68 11.70 6.03 12.53
C TYR A 68 12.41 7.28 13.03
N ASP A 69 13.70 7.45 12.74
CA ASP A 69 14.40 8.71 13.03
C ASP A 69 13.79 9.90 12.31
N LEU A 70 13.45 9.70 11.03
CA LEU A 70 12.90 10.77 10.20
C LEU A 70 11.52 11.21 10.72
N VAL A 71 10.66 10.24 11.04
CA VAL A 71 9.24 10.50 11.35
C VAL A 71 9.02 10.78 12.84
N PHE A 72 9.66 10.03 13.73
CA PHE A 72 9.48 10.14 15.19
C PHE A 72 10.61 10.91 15.87
N GLY A 73 11.79 10.97 15.25
CA GLY A 73 13.01 11.51 15.85
C GLY A 73 13.88 10.43 16.51
N PRO A 74 15.19 10.63 16.61
CA PRO A 74 16.14 9.61 17.09
C PRO A 74 15.86 9.15 18.52
N GLY A 75 15.36 10.05 19.39
CA GLY A 75 15.00 9.71 20.77
C GLY A 75 13.77 8.81 20.91
N ALA A 76 12.99 8.62 19.85
CA ALA A 76 11.78 7.78 19.86
C ALA A 76 11.95 6.50 19.04
N ARG A 77 13.14 6.26 18.46
CA ARG A 77 13.41 5.12 17.56
C ARG A 77 13.12 3.78 18.22
N GLU A 78 13.66 3.55 19.42
CA GLU A 78 13.50 2.28 20.14
C GLU A 78 12.03 2.01 20.44
N GLN A 79 11.32 3.01 20.98
CA GLN A 79 9.89 2.93 21.25
C GLN A 79 9.06 2.68 19.98
N ALA A 80 9.41 3.31 18.86
CA ALA A 80 8.77 3.09 17.56
C ALA A 80 8.99 1.66 17.05
N GLY A 81 10.23 1.14 17.18
CA GLY A 81 10.60 -0.21 16.79
C GLY A 81 9.98 -1.30 17.66
N SER A 82 9.61 -0.99 18.91
CA SER A 82 8.94 -1.91 19.83
C SER A 82 7.41 -1.87 19.74
N LEU A 83 6.82 -0.99 18.90
CA LEU A 83 5.36 -0.93 18.80
C LEU A 83 4.82 -2.27 18.30
N PRO A 84 3.74 -2.80 18.91
CA PRO A 84 3.11 -4.00 18.40
C PRO A 84 2.68 -3.80 16.94
N GLY A 85 3.18 -4.65 16.05
CA GLY A 85 2.88 -4.60 14.61
C GLY A 85 1.56 -5.28 14.26
N GLY A 86 0.97 -4.89 13.15
CA GLY A 86 -0.21 -5.49 12.53
C GLY A 86 -0.13 -5.39 11.01
N THR A 87 -1.14 -5.93 10.33
CA THR A 87 -1.42 -5.57 8.95
C THR A 87 -2.68 -4.73 8.89
N SER A 88 -2.88 -3.98 7.81
CA SER A 88 -4.12 -3.23 7.57
C SER A 88 -4.38 -3.08 6.08
N GLY A 89 -5.62 -2.70 5.73
CA GLY A 89 -5.98 -2.36 4.35
C GLY A 89 -5.88 -3.54 3.37
N GLY A 90 -6.00 -4.78 3.87
CA GLY A 90 -6.05 -5.99 3.06
C GLY A 90 -7.19 -5.91 2.06
N ARG A 91 -6.88 -5.98 0.76
CA ARG A 91 -7.89 -5.98 -0.30
C ARG A 91 -7.37 -6.61 -1.59
N LEU A 92 -8.28 -7.24 -2.33
CA LEU A 92 -8.09 -7.53 -3.74
C LEU A 92 -8.45 -6.28 -4.55
N MET A 93 -7.65 -5.98 -5.56
CA MET A 93 -7.79 -4.82 -6.42
C MET A 93 -7.91 -5.30 -7.86
N LEU A 94 -8.90 -4.80 -8.58
CA LEU A 94 -9.10 -5.02 -10.00
C LEU A 94 -9.05 -3.68 -10.73
N ARG A 95 -8.16 -3.58 -11.73
CA ARG A 95 -7.95 -2.41 -12.58
C ARG A 95 -8.08 -2.77 -14.05
N ARG A 96 -8.65 -1.86 -14.83
CA ARG A 96 -8.95 -2.03 -16.27
C ARG A 96 -8.44 -0.83 -17.08
N PRO A 97 -8.50 -0.88 -18.43
CA PRO A 97 -8.18 0.28 -19.27
C PRO A 97 -8.88 1.57 -18.81
N GLY A 98 -8.15 2.68 -18.89
CA GLY A 98 -8.54 3.99 -18.34
C GLY A 98 -8.20 4.18 -16.86
N TYR A 99 -7.59 3.18 -16.19
CA TYR A 99 -7.20 3.34 -14.80
C TYR A 99 -5.98 4.24 -14.66
N HIS A 100 -6.16 5.38 -13.99
CA HIS A 100 -5.08 6.27 -13.61
C HIS A 100 -5.01 6.44 -12.09
N LEU A 101 -3.80 6.42 -11.54
CA LEU A 101 -3.51 6.76 -10.16
C LEU A 101 -2.27 7.64 -10.08
N ASP A 102 -2.50 8.92 -9.78
CA ASP A 102 -1.46 9.93 -9.63
C ASP A 102 -0.33 9.47 -8.69
N PRO A 103 0.91 9.97 -8.88
CA PRO A 103 2.00 9.78 -7.95
C PRO A 103 1.59 10.16 -6.52
N HIS A 104 1.67 9.19 -5.61
CA HIS A 104 1.31 9.38 -4.21
C HIS A 104 2.17 8.57 -3.25
N ARG A 105 2.08 8.93 -1.97
CA ARG A 105 2.52 8.15 -0.81
C ARG A 105 1.28 7.64 -0.08
N ASP A 106 1.37 6.42 0.41
CA ASP A 106 0.32 5.84 1.22
C ASP A 106 0.17 6.58 2.55
N PRO A 107 -0.91 6.33 3.32
CA PRO A 107 -1.07 6.93 4.65
C PRO A 107 0.17 6.72 5.51
N LYS A 108 0.65 7.77 6.19
CA LYS A 108 1.91 7.76 6.97
C LYS A 108 2.05 6.62 7.98
N ARG A 109 0.92 6.12 8.51
CA ARG A 109 0.90 4.97 9.42
C ARG A 109 1.31 3.64 8.78
N SER A 110 1.14 3.51 7.46
CA SER A 110 1.52 2.34 6.69
C SER A 110 3.02 2.40 6.48
N LEU A 111 3.80 1.62 7.24
CA LEU A 111 5.26 1.63 7.15
C LEU A 111 5.74 0.98 5.87
N LEU A 112 5.21 -0.20 5.56
CA LEU A 112 5.49 -0.92 4.32
C LEU A 112 4.20 -1.11 3.55
N THR A 113 4.26 -0.88 2.25
CA THR A 113 3.21 -1.24 1.29
C THR A 113 3.62 -2.51 0.57
N CYS A 114 2.70 -3.48 0.51
CA CYS A 114 2.91 -4.78 -0.10
C CYS A 114 1.86 -5.00 -1.20
N LEU A 115 2.32 -5.27 -2.42
CA LEU A 115 1.50 -5.50 -3.60
C LEU A 115 1.88 -6.85 -4.23
N LEU A 116 1.05 -7.87 -4.05
CA LEU A 116 1.20 -9.17 -4.70
C LEU A 116 0.49 -9.14 -6.06
N TYR A 117 1.23 -9.34 -7.14
CA TYR A 117 0.70 -9.35 -8.49
C TYR A 117 0.07 -10.69 -8.84
N LEU A 118 -1.16 -10.64 -9.34
CA LEU A 118 -2.01 -11.79 -9.65
C LEU A 118 -2.17 -11.94 -11.17
N ALA A 119 -1.05 -11.88 -11.90
CA ALA A 119 -1.01 -12.02 -13.34
C ALA A 119 -1.34 -13.45 -13.77
N ARG A 120 -2.22 -13.57 -14.75
CA ARG A 120 -2.62 -14.81 -15.40
C ARG A 120 -1.68 -15.11 -16.58
N PRO A 121 -1.63 -16.36 -17.07
CA PRO A 121 -0.89 -16.67 -18.29
C PRO A 121 -1.34 -15.78 -19.46
N GLY A 122 -0.39 -15.06 -20.06
CA GLY A 122 -0.66 -14.14 -21.18
C GLY A 122 -0.98 -12.70 -20.79
N ASP A 123 -1.13 -12.38 -19.50
CA ASP A 123 -1.29 -10.98 -19.06
C ASP A 123 -0.04 -10.15 -19.41
N ASP A 124 -0.24 -8.88 -19.75
CA ASP A 124 0.82 -7.97 -20.15
C ASP A 124 1.57 -7.39 -18.94
N GLU A 125 2.89 -7.62 -18.90
CA GLU A 125 3.75 -7.17 -17.81
C GLU A 125 3.92 -5.64 -17.70
N ARG A 126 3.59 -4.87 -18.76
CA ARG A 126 3.85 -3.42 -18.83
C ARG A 126 3.03 -2.61 -17.83
N TYR A 127 1.85 -3.09 -17.44
CA TYR A 127 0.87 -2.32 -16.66
C TYR A 127 1.01 -2.48 -15.14
N GLY A 128 2.24 -2.62 -14.65
CA GLY A 128 2.54 -2.80 -13.23
C GLY A 128 2.55 -1.49 -12.42
N THR A 129 3.38 -1.42 -11.38
CA THR A 129 3.44 -0.24 -10.49
C THR A 129 4.53 0.72 -10.96
N GLN A 130 4.17 1.99 -11.11
CA GLN A 130 5.10 3.07 -11.44
C GLN A 130 5.74 3.60 -10.15
N ILE A 131 7.06 3.82 -10.18
CA ILE A 131 7.83 4.40 -9.08
C ILE A 131 8.37 5.75 -9.52
N PHE A 132 8.23 6.77 -8.69
CA PHE A 132 8.59 8.15 -9.00
C PHE A 132 9.64 8.69 -8.04
N ARG A 133 10.60 9.46 -8.58
CA ARG A 133 11.41 10.40 -7.80
C ARG A 133 10.60 11.67 -7.60
N VAL A 134 10.66 12.24 -6.40
CA VAL A 134 9.97 13.50 -6.07
C VAL A 134 11.03 14.59 -5.93
N GLU A 135 10.87 15.70 -6.65
CA GLU A 135 11.79 16.84 -6.54
C GLU A 135 11.65 17.51 -5.17
N GLY A 136 12.79 17.76 -4.51
CA GLY A 136 12.80 18.35 -3.16
C GLY A 136 12.17 17.44 -2.11
N ASP A 137 12.31 16.12 -2.27
CA ASP A 137 11.66 15.12 -1.42
C ASP A 137 11.98 15.28 0.08
N ALA A 138 11.04 15.92 0.77
CA ALA A 138 11.05 16.14 2.20
C ALA A 138 9.91 15.38 2.90
N GLU A 139 10.06 15.19 4.21
CA GLU A 139 9.02 14.64 5.05
C GLU A 139 7.89 15.67 5.21
N ALA A 140 6.72 15.38 4.63
CA ALA A 140 5.55 16.26 4.67
C ALA A 140 4.66 15.96 5.90
N GLY A 141 3.90 16.95 6.37
CA GLY A 141 2.93 16.76 7.46
C GLY A 141 1.61 16.16 6.95
N TYR A 142 1.46 14.83 7.01
CA TYR A 142 0.24 14.16 6.55
C TYR A 142 -0.08 12.92 7.39
N LYS A 143 -1.38 12.60 7.46
CA LYS A 143 -1.86 11.34 8.05
C LYS A 143 -2.48 10.39 7.04
N GLN A 144 -3.02 10.93 5.95
CA GLN A 144 -3.71 10.21 4.88
C GLN A 144 -2.82 10.12 3.64
N THR A 145 -3.31 9.52 2.55
CA THR A 145 -2.62 9.53 1.26
C THR A 145 -2.13 10.93 0.88
N TYR A 146 -0.87 11.02 0.47
CA TYR A 146 -0.21 12.28 0.14
C TYR A 146 0.16 12.29 -1.34
N TYR A 147 -0.28 13.34 -2.05
CA TYR A 147 0.01 13.55 -3.47
C TYR A 147 1.01 14.70 -3.59
N PRO A 148 2.31 14.44 -3.86
CA PRO A 148 3.33 15.49 -3.89
C PRO A 148 3.04 16.57 -4.94
N GLU A 149 2.46 16.21 -6.09
CA GLU A 149 2.15 17.16 -7.16
C GLU A 149 1.09 18.18 -6.76
N GLN A 150 0.15 17.80 -5.87
CA GLN A 150 -0.84 18.73 -5.32
C GLN A 150 -0.23 19.77 -4.37
N GLU A 151 1.01 19.56 -3.92
CA GLU A 151 1.79 20.51 -3.11
C GLU A 151 2.88 21.22 -3.92
N GLY A 152 2.85 21.09 -5.26
CA GLY A 152 3.79 21.76 -6.16
C GLY A 152 5.13 21.05 -6.34
N HIS A 153 5.28 19.80 -5.87
CA HIS A 153 6.46 19.01 -6.17
C HIS A 153 6.35 18.34 -7.54
N ARG A 154 7.44 18.33 -8.31
CA ARG A 154 7.51 17.55 -9.55
C ARG A 154 7.75 16.07 -9.24
N CYS A 155 7.00 15.18 -9.88
CA CYS A 155 7.25 13.73 -9.84
C CYS A 155 7.83 13.25 -11.18
N GLU A 156 8.97 12.59 -11.15
CA GLU A 156 9.64 12.04 -12.33
C GLU A 156 9.60 10.51 -12.29
N LEU A 157 9.09 9.88 -13.34
CA LEU A 157 9.05 8.42 -13.44
C LEU A 157 10.47 7.85 -13.37
N ALA A 158 10.73 7.06 -12.33
CA ALA A 158 12.03 6.44 -12.08
C ALA A 158 12.10 5.02 -12.66
N GLY A 159 10.95 4.35 -12.75
CA GLY A 159 10.84 3.00 -13.31
C GLY A 159 9.45 2.42 -13.14
N VAL A 160 9.23 1.29 -13.82
CA VAL A 160 8.00 0.50 -13.73
C VAL A 160 8.37 -0.89 -13.24
N VAL A 161 7.73 -1.33 -12.15
CA VAL A 161 7.84 -2.70 -11.67
C VAL A 161 6.84 -3.55 -12.46
N PRO A 162 7.30 -4.59 -13.18
CA PRO A 162 6.45 -5.32 -14.11
C PRO A 162 5.38 -6.14 -13.39
N PHE A 163 4.19 -6.24 -13.98
CA PHE A 163 3.07 -7.04 -13.49
C PHE A 163 3.31 -8.53 -13.75
N ARG A 164 4.10 -9.17 -12.88
CA ARG A 164 4.52 -10.57 -13.04
C ARG A 164 3.84 -11.54 -12.10
N ALA A 165 3.55 -12.72 -12.61
CA ALA A 165 2.99 -13.81 -11.83
C ALA A 165 3.88 -14.15 -10.62
N ASN A 166 3.26 -14.41 -9.47
CA ASN A 166 3.91 -14.85 -8.24
C ASN A 166 5.04 -13.91 -7.75
N THR A 167 4.88 -12.61 -7.98
CA THR A 167 5.81 -11.59 -7.49
C THR A 167 5.12 -10.59 -6.57
N MET A 168 5.84 -10.12 -5.55
CA MET A 168 5.35 -9.11 -4.63
C MET A 168 6.31 -7.92 -4.60
N LEU A 169 5.79 -6.73 -4.92
CA LEU A 169 6.48 -5.47 -4.68
C LEU A 169 6.28 -5.07 -3.22
N VAL A 170 7.37 -4.83 -2.50
CA VAL A 170 7.36 -4.27 -1.14
C VAL A 170 8.26 -3.06 -1.08
N PHE A 171 7.73 -1.96 -0.57
CA PHE A 171 8.51 -0.74 -0.37
C PHE A 171 8.14 -0.05 0.93
N LEU A 172 9.11 0.71 1.45
CA LEU A 172 8.94 1.58 2.61
C LEU A 172 8.23 2.85 2.18
N ASN A 173 7.16 3.21 2.87
CA ASN A 173 6.39 4.43 2.62
C ASN A 173 7.08 5.64 3.26
N SER A 174 8.22 6.05 2.69
CA SER A 174 9.04 7.16 3.19
C SER A 174 9.23 8.23 2.12
N LYS A 175 10.22 8.03 1.26
CA LYS A 175 10.58 8.91 0.15
C LYS A 175 10.15 8.28 -1.18
N GLY A 176 10.10 9.09 -2.22
CA GLY A 176 9.55 8.78 -3.52
C GLY A 176 8.02 8.88 -3.51
N ALA A 177 7.45 8.50 -4.63
CA ALA A 177 6.03 8.26 -4.77
C ALA A 177 5.81 7.02 -5.64
N HIS A 178 4.60 6.51 -5.65
CA HIS A 178 4.20 5.45 -6.54
C HIS A 178 2.84 5.78 -7.17
N GLY A 179 2.57 5.16 -8.30
CA GLY A 179 1.35 5.34 -9.06
C GLY A 179 1.09 4.12 -9.93
N ALA A 180 0.07 4.21 -10.77
CA ALA A 180 -0.25 3.17 -11.72
C ALA A 180 -1.06 3.76 -12.86
N ASP A 181 -0.84 3.24 -14.06
CA ASP A 181 -1.52 3.68 -15.26
C ASP A 181 -1.85 2.49 -16.15
N ILE A 182 -3.07 2.46 -16.66
CA ILE A 182 -3.53 1.57 -17.73
C ILE A 182 -4.21 2.49 -18.75
N PRO A 183 -3.54 2.81 -19.88
CA PRO A 183 -4.09 3.67 -20.92
C PRO A 183 -5.48 3.21 -21.40
N GLU A 184 -6.29 4.16 -21.86
CA GLU A 184 -7.64 3.87 -22.39
C GLU A 184 -7.59 2.99 -23.66
N ASP A 185 -6.50 3.05 -24.42
CA ASP A 185 -6.28 2.27 -25.65
C ASP A 185 -5.63 0.89 -25.40
N ALA A 186 -5.43 0.50 -24.15
CA ALA A 186 -5.04 -0.87 -23.80
C ALA A 186 -6.15 -1.88 -24.20
N PRO A 187 -5.83 -3.17 -24.38
CA PRO A 187 -6.82 -4.18 -24.75
C PRO A 187 -8.04 -4.16 -23.82
N ALA A 188 -9.25 -4.12 -24.40
CA ALA A 188 -10.49 -3.91 -23.64
C ALA A 188 -10.81 -5.02 -22.63
N ASP A 189 -10.26 -6.22 -22.83
CA ASP A 189 -10.37 -7.38 -21.94
C ASP A 189 -9.24 -7.45 -20.89
N LEU A 190 -8.33 -6.47 -20.87
CA LEU A 190 -7.26 -6.41 -19.89
C LEU A 190 -7.84 -6.23 -18.48
N GLU A 191 -7.42 -7.11 -17.58
CA GLU A 191 -7.70 -7.01 -16.16
C GLU A 191 -6.41 -7.19 -15.37
N ARG A 192 -6.13 -6.23 -14.48
CA ARG A 192 -4.99 -6.31 -13.57
C ARG A 192 -5.46 -6.56 -12.14
N TYR A 193 -5.29 -7.80 -11.68
CA TYR A 193 -5.58 -8.19 -10.30
C TYR A 193 -4.35 -8.01 -9.40
N THR A 194 -4.53 -7.45 -8.22
CA THR A 194 -3.45 -7.29 -7.23
C THR A 194 -4.01 -7.49 -5.82
N TYR A 195 -3.30 -8.22 -4.97
CA TYR A 195 -3.59 -8.23 -3.54
C TYR A 195 -2.70 -7.18 -2.84
N GLN A 196 -3.32 -6.26 -2.11
CA GLN A 196 -2.61 -5.24 -1.34
C GLN A 196 -2.84 -5.42 0.15
N PHE A 197 -1.78 -5.21 0.93
CA PHE A 197 -1.87 -4.95 2.36
C PHE A 197 -0.74 -4.02 2.84
N TYR A 198 -0.90 -3.44 4.03
CA TYR A 198 0.13 -2.65 4.67
C TYR A 198 0.67 -3.36 5.91
N VAL A 199 1.96 -3.15 6.20
CA VAL A 199 2.51 -3.38 7.54
C VAL A 199 2.44 -2.07 8.31
N THR A 200 1.76 -2.08 9.46
CA THR A 200 1.50 -0.89 10.29
C THR A 200 1.69 -1.22 11.76
N PRO A 201 2.11 -0.27 12.61
CA PRO A 201 1.92 -0.43 14.05
C PRO A 201 0.42 -0.48 14.38
N ARG A 202 0.07 -1.06 15.53
CA ARG A 202 -1.29 -0.95 16.06
C ARG A 202 -1.66 0.52 16.28
N ALA A 203 -2.90 0.86 15.91
CA ALA A 203 -3.36 2.25 15.89
C ALA A 203 -3.35 2.93 17.28
N ASP A 204 -3.69 2.19 18.33
CA ASP A 204 -3.67 2.66 19.72
C ASP A 204 -2.23 2.96 20.20
N ALA A 205 -1.31 2.02 19.96
CA ALA A 205 0.10 2.16 20.31
C ALA A 205 0.78 3.30 19.53
N LEU A 206 0.50 3.43 18.23
CA LEU A 206 0.98 4.54 17.42
C LEU A 206 0.43 5.88 17.93
N SER A 207 -0.86 5.95 18.27
CA SER A 207 -1.48 7.15 18.81
C SER A 207 -0.83 7.58 20.14
N ALA A 208 -0.52 6.62 21.02
CA ALA A 208 0.19 6.88 22.27
C ALA A 208 1.60 7.43 22.03
N LEU A 209 2.37 6.81 21.13
CA LEU A 209 3.69 7.31 20.73
C LEU A 209 3.60 8.72 20.16
N VAL A 210 2.70 8.97 19.22
CA VAL A 210 2.53 10.31 18.62
C VAL A 210 2.21 11.34 19.71
N LYS A 211 1.36 11.02 20.69
CA LYS A 211 1.04 11.96 21.78
C LYS A 211 2.24 12.34 22.66
N SER A 212 3.22 11.45 22.83
CA SER A 212 4.43 11.71 23.62
C SER A 212 5.53 12.45 22.86
N LEU A 213 5.42 12.62 21.55
CA LEU A 213 6.40 13.37 20.77
C LEU A 213 6.40 14.88 21.10
N PRO A 214 7.53 15.58 20.87
CA PRO A 214 7.58 17.04 20.86
C PRO A 214 6.50 17.67 19.96
N LYS A 215 6.06 18.88 20.30
CA LYS A 215 4.92 19.56 19.63
C LYS A 215 5.14 19.69 18.12
N GLU A 216 6.37 19.98 17.70
CA GLU A 216 6.79 20.16 16.32
C GLU A 216 6.64 18.85 15.53
N ARG A 217 7.01 17.73 16.15
CA ARG A 217 6.87 16.39 15.56
C ARG A 217 5.42 15.94 15.51
N ARG A 218 4.62 16.23 16.54
CA ARG A 218 3.18 15.96 16.53
C ARG A 218 2.45 16.69 15.40
N ALA A 219 2.91 17.88 15.01
CA ALA A 219 2.33 18.62 13.89
C ALA A 219 2.42 17.86 12.55
N GLN A 220 3.43 16.99 12.39
CA GLN A 220 3.61 16.17 11.19
C GLN A 220 2.58 15.04 11.04
N TRP A 221 1.74 14.80 12.06
CA TRP A 221 0.74 13.74 12.12
C TRP A 221 -0.72 14.25 12.07
N ARG A 222 -0.92 15.50 11.65
CA ARG A 222 -2.24 16.14 11.56
C ARG A 222 -2.97 15.74 10.26
N ASN A 223 -4.30 15.80 10.31
CA ASN A 223 -5.12 15.71 9.09
C ASN A 223 -4.96 17.01 8.28
N LYS A 224 -4.89 16.92 6.94
CA LYS A 224 -4.77 18.08 6.03
C LYS A 224 -5.82 19.19 6.30
N GLY A 225 -7.00 18.84 6.81
CA GLY A 225 -8.07 19.80 7.14
C GLY A 225 -7.92 20.58 8.45
N GLN A 226 -6.98 20.23 9.35
CA GLN A 226 -6.82 20.90 10.66
C GLN A 226 -5.66 21.92 10.69
N ALA A 227 -4.89 22.05 9.61
CA ALA A 227 -3.73 22.95 9.55
C ALA A 227 -4.09 24.40 9.16
N ARG A 228 -5.31 24.66 8.66
CA ARG A 228 -5.75 25.99 8.19
C ARG A 228 -6.50 26.84 9.22
N GLY A 229 -6.47 26.48 10.51
CA GLY A 229 -7.30 27.12 11.54
C GLY A 229 -6.63 27.27 12.92
N ALA A 230 -5.33 27.54 12.96
CA ALA A 230 -4.61 27.90 14.18
C ALA A 230 -3.68 29.08 13.92
#